data_AF-A0A2N7BSU7-F1
#
_entry.id   AF-A0A2N7BSU7-F1
#
_cell.length_a   1.000
_cell.length_b   1.000
_cell.length_c   1.000
_cell.angle_alpha   90.00
_cell.angle_beta   90.00
_cell.angle_gamma   90.00
#
_symmetry.space_group_name_H-M   'P 1'
#
loop_
_entity.id
_entity.type
_entity.pdbx_description
1 polymer ?
#
loop_
_entity_poly.entity_id
_entity_poly.type
_entity_poly.pdbx_seq_one_letter_code
_entity_poly.pdbx_strand_id
1 'polypeptide(L)' 'MNKETKKNFDKVFQAALALFGSDEAANHWLKHPARGLGNKRPIDMLSTAEDTKAVLNLIGRLEHGVFS' A
#
# COMPACT_ATOMS: atom_id res chain seq x y z
N MET A 1 11.64 -8.46 10.18
CA MET A 1 10.57 -8.59 9.17
C MET A 1 10.47 -10.06 8.79
N ASN A 2 9.30 -10.68 8.89
CA ASN A 2 9.14 -12.11 8.60
C ASN A 2 9.08 -12.34 7.08
N LYS A 3 9.33 -13.58 6.62
CA LYS A 3 9.33 -13.95 5.19
C LYS A 3 8.01 -13.56 4.49
N GLU A 4 6.90 -13.69 5.20
CA GLU A 4 5.56 -13.31 4.72
C GLU A 4 5.40 -11.78 4.59
N THR A 5 5.79 -11.01 5.61
CA THR A 5 5.78 -9.54 5.56
C THR A 5 6.65 -9.01 4.42
N LYS A 6 7.79 -9.63 4.14
CA LYS A 6 8.65 -9.27 2.99
C LYS A 6 7.94 -9.50 1.65
N LYS A 7 7.22 -10.61 1.51
CA LYS A 7 6.42 -10.91 0.32
C LYS A 7 5.25 -9.91 0.16
N ASN A 8 4.59 -9.54 1.25
CA ASN A 8 3.51 -8.55 1.23
C ASN A 8 4.01 -7.16 0.87
N PHE A 9 5.16 -6.76 1.43
CA PHE A 9 5.81 -5.50 1.09
C PHE A 9 6.14 -5.42 -0.39
N ASP A 10 6.80 -6.43 -0.96
CA ASP A 10 7.16 -6.44 -2.38
C ASP A 10 5.93 -6.25 -3.28
N LYS A 11 4.84 -6.98 -3.02
CA LYS A 11 3.58 -6.83 -3.77
C LYS A 11 2.99 -5.44 -3.68
N VAL A 12 2.88 -4.87 -2.47
CA VAL A 12 2.30 -3.54 -2.28
C VAL A 12 3.21 -2.47 -2.86
N PHE A 13 4.53 -2.63 -2.74
CA PHE A 13 5.50 -1.71 -3.29
C PHE A 13 5.40 -1.64 -4.83
N GLN A 14 5.30 -2.80 -5.50
CA GLN A 14 5.10 -2.83 -6.96
C GLN A 14 3.78 -2.18 -7.39
N ALA A 15 2.69 -2.42 -6.65
CA ALA A 15 1.40 -1.79 -6.92
C ALA A 15 1.44 -0.26 -6.71
N ALA A 16 2.09 0.20 -5.64
CA ALA A 16 2.29 1.62 -5.39
C ALA A 16 3.20 2.26 -6.45
N LEU A 17 4.25 1.57 -6.89
CA LEU A 17 5.13 2.03 -7.96
C LEU A 17 4.37 2.20 -9.28
N ALA A 18 3.49 1.26 -9.61
CA ALA A 18 2.63 1.36 -10.80
C ALA A 18 1.67 2.56 -10.71
N LEU A 19 1.08 2.81 -9.55
CA LEU A 19 0.16 3.93 -9.33
C LEU A 19 0.86 5.30 -9.34
N PHE A 20 2.00 5.43 -8.66
CA PHE A 20 2.66 6.72 -8.44
C PHE A 20 3.78 7.03 -9.45
N GLY A 21 4.27 6.03 -10.18
CA GLY A 21 5.25 6.20 -11.26
C GLY A 21 6.70 6.42 -10.82
N SER A 22 6.99 6.47 -9.51
CA SER A 22 8.36 6.57 -9.00
C SER A 22 8.55 5.87 -7.65
N ASP A 23 9.76 5.38 -7.41
CA ASP A 23 10.16 4.74 -6.14
C ASP A 23 9.96 5.70 -4.97
N GLU A 24 10.36 6.97 -5.14
CA GLU A 24 10.23 8.01 -4.12
C GLU A 24 8.78 8.25 -3.72
N ALA A 25 7.88 8.36 -4.70
CA ALA A 25 6.46 8.59 -4.43
C ALA A 25 5.78 7.36 -3.81
N ALA A 26 6.11 6.16 -4.28
CA ALA A 26 5.63 4.91 -3.70
C ALA A 26 6.10 4.75 -2.24
N ASN A 27 7.39 4.99 -1.98
CA ASN A 27 7.96 4.96 -0.63
C ASN A 27 7.35 6.05 0.26
N HIS A 28 7.13 7.24 -0.28
CA HIS A 28 6.48 8.33 0.45
C HIS A 28 5.06 7.91 0.86
N TRP A 29 4.25 7.42 -0.07
CA TRP A 29 2.89 6.98 0.22
C TRP A 29 2.85 5.84 1.25
N LEU A 30 3.74 4.86 1.13
CA LEU A 30 3.82 3.73 2.08
C LEU A 30 4.12 4.17 3.52
N LYS A 31 4.87 5.26 3.69
CA LYS A 31 5.31 5.78 4.99
C LYS A 31 4.37 6.84 5.58
N HIS A 32 3.35 7.26 4.84
CA HIS A 32 2.41 8.30 5.28
C HIS A 32 1.00 7.73 5.55
N PRO A 33 0.25 8.33 6.48
CA PRO A 33 -1.14 7.99 6.72
C PRO A 33 -2.00 8.09 5.45
N ALA A 34 -2.70 7.01 5.09
CA ALA A 34 -3.66 7.02 4.00
C ALA A 34 -5.09 7.12 4.55
N ARG A 35 -5.85 8.11 4.09
CA ARG A 35 -7.24 8.34 4.54
C ARG A 35 -8.13 7.10 4.30
N GLY A 36 -8.01 6.48 3.13
CA GLY A 36 -8.73 5.25 2.78
C GLY A 36 -8.36 4.01 3.61
N LEU A 37 -7.35 4.11 4.49
CA LEU A 37 -6.93 3.07 5.44
C LEU A 37 -7.21 3.49 6.91
N GLY A 38 -8.09 4.45 7.13
CA GLY A 38 -8.38 4.97 8.46
C GLY A 38 -7.19 5.69 9.09
N ASN A 39 -6.42 6.44 8.28
CA ASN A 39 -5.20 7.17 8.69
C ASN A 39 -4.07 6.27 9.22
N LYS A 40 -4.07 4.98 8.86
CA LYS A 40 -2.92 4.10 9.09
C LYS A 40 -1.91 4.25 7.95
N ARG A 41 -0.63 4.04 8.25
CA ARG A 41 0.41 3.96 7.21
C ARG A 41 0.32 2.60 6.52
N PRO A 42 0.35 2.53 5.19
CA PRO A 42 0.32 1.26 4.46
C PRO A 42 1.37 0.26 4.94
N ILE A 43 2.58 0.72 5.29
CA ILE A 43 3.68 -0.16 5.74
C ILE A 43 3.38 -0.91 7.05
N ASP A 44 2.58 -0.31 7.95
CA ASP A 44 2.21 -0.95 9.22
C ASP A 44 1.16 -2.06 9.03
N MET A 45 0.46 -2.04 7.88
CA MET A 45 -0.62 -2.96 7.52
C MET A 45 -0.14 -4.22 6.78
N LEU A 46 1.17 -4.39 6.57
CA LEU A 46 1.71 -5.50 5.77
C LEU A 46 1.96 -6.78 6.57
N SER A 47 1.69 -6.75 7.88
CA SER A 47 1.94 -7.85 8.80
C SER A 47 0.95 -9.01 8.63
N THR A 48 -0.26 -8.74 8.15
CA THR A 48 -1.31 -9.74 7.93
C THR A 48 -1.76 -9.72 6.47
N ALA A 49 -2.23 -10.87 5.97
CA ALA A 49 -2.77 -10.96 4.61
C ALA A 49 -4.05 -10.11 4.45
N GLU A 50 -4.85 -10.01 5.50
CA GLU A 50 -6.10 -9.24 5.50
C GLU A 50 -5.85 -7.73 5.39
N ASP A 51 -4.99 -7.19 6.25
CA ASP A 51 -4.61 -5.77 6.19
C ASP A 51 -3.89 -5.45 4.86
N THR A 52 -3.02 -6.35 4.38
CA THR A 52 -2.36 -6.19 3.06
C THR A 52 -3.38 -6.09 1.93
N LYS A 53 -4.44 -6.91 1.96
CA LYS A 53 -5.52 -6.85 0.98
C LYS A 53 -6.25 -5.50 1.02
N ALA A 54 -6.45 -4.92 2.19
CA ALA A 54 -7.04 -3.57 2.31
C ALA A 54 -6.17 -2.51 1.63
N VAL A 55 -4.84 -2.59 1.80
CA VAL A 55 -3.88 -1.68 1.12
C VAL A 55 -3.97 -1.84 -0.40
N LEU A 56 -3.95 -3.07 -0.91
CA LEU A 56 -4.04 -3.35 -2.35
C LEU A 56 -5.39 -2.90 -2.94
N ASN A 57 -6.49 -3.11 -2.22
CA ASN A 57 -7.81 -2.63 -2.64
C ASN A 57 -7.87 -1.11 -2.74
N LEU A 58 -7.21 -0.39 -1.81
CA LEU A 58 -7.12 1.06 -1.89
C LEU A 58 -6.34 1.50 -3.13
N ILE A 59 -5.19 0.87 -3.41
CA ILE A 59 -4.40 1.17 -4.61
C ILE A 59 -5.24 0.98 -5.87
N GLY A 60 -5.92 -0.17 -6.02
CA GLY A 60 -6.78 -0.42 -7.18
C GLY A 60 -7.91 0.61 -7.33
N ARG A 61 -8.50 1.07 -6.21
CA ARG A 61 -9.50 2.16 -6.25
C ARG A 61 -8.89 3.47 -6.75
N LEU A 62 -7.67 3.81 -6.31
CA LEU A 62 -6.96 5.01 -6.75
C LEU A 62 -6.57 4.94 -8.23
N GLU A 63 -6.14 3.78 -8.73
CA GLU A 63 -5.84 3.55 -10.15
C GLU A 63 -7.07 3.79 -11.05
N HIS A 64 -8.26 3.43 -10.56
CA HIS A 64 -9.52 3.69 -11.26
C HIS A 64 -10.13 5.07 -11.00
N GLY A 65 -9.43 5.97 -10.28
CA GLY A 65 -9.92 7.32 -9.97
C GLY A 65 -11.06 7.37 -8.95
N VAL A 66 -11.22 6.33 -8.13
CA VAL A 66 -12.24 6.26 -7.07
C VAL A 66 -11.66 6.81 -5.77
N PHE A 67 -12.02 8.04 -5.44
CA PHE A 67 -11.69 8.69 -4.17
C PHE A 67 -12.87 8.51 -3.19
N SER A 68 -12.70 7.84 -2.06
CA SER A 68 -13.65 7.90 -0.92
C SER A 68 -12.93 8.02 0.40
#